data_AF-Q8MSI4-F1
#
_entry.id   AF-Q8MSI4-F1
#
_cell.length_a   1.000
_cell.length_b   1.000
_cell.length_c   1.000
_cell.angle_alpha   90.00
_cell.angle_beta   90.00
_cell.angle_gamma   90.00
#
_symmetry.space_group_name_H-M   'P 1'
#
loop_
_entity.id
_entity.type
_entity.pdbx_description
1 polymer ?
#
loop_
_entity_poly.entity_id
_entity_poly.type
_entity_poly.pdbx_seq_one_letter_code
_entity_poly.pdbx_strand_id
1 'polypeptide(L)'
;MVPYLDLINVMAYDLHGPWDQVVGINAPLYAAEKDASDSSGRQQQLNVDAVVKYWLKAGAPAEKLILGVPFYGRSFTLATAEGNQPGAPHIGKGIAGNYSREPGVLGYNELCEMMEREEWTQKWEATQQVPYAYRQRQWVGYEDPRSLALKAQYVMDNHLGGIMIWSLESDDFRGTCGQQPYPLLHEINRVLFGGNTPSGLTTESNRESPSEGFSCPADAPAGYIRDPDNCSKFYYCSGGKTHNFDCPSGLNFDLDTKSCNYSGSVKC
;
A
#
# COMPACT_ATOMS: atom_id res chain seq x y z
N MET A 1 13.65 -23.73 5.83
CA MET A 1 13.46 -22.41 5.19
C MET A 1 13.69 -21.28 6.18
N VAL A 2 12.95 -21.21 7.29
CA VAL A 2 13.06 -20.16 8.33
C VAL A 2 14.49 -19.82 8.79
N PRO A 3 15.41 -20.80 9.00
CA PRO A 3 16.79 -20.46 9.40
C PRO A 3 17.59 -19.69 8.37
N TYR A 4 17.16 -19.69 7.10
CA TYR A 4 17.87 -19.10 5.96
C TYR A 4 17.28 -17.77 5.49
N LEU A 5 16.14 -17.35 6.04
CA LEU A 5 15.49 -16.09 5.71
C LEU A 5 15.76 -15.08 6.82
N ASP A 6 16.17 -13.86 6.46
CA ASP A 6 16.29 -12.76 7.41
C ASP A 6 14.90 -12.27 7.85
N LEU A 7 14.01 -12.08 6.86
CA LEU A 7 12.63 -11.62 7.03
C LEU A 7 11.67 -12.51 6.24
N ILE A 8 10.44 -12.63 6.71
CA ILE A 8 9.35 -13.38 6.09
C ILE A 8 8.17 -12.42 5.91
N ASN A 9 7.96 -11.96 4.67
CA ASN A 9 6.82 -11.12 4.33
C ASN A 9 5.56 -11.97 4.24
N VAL A 10 4.74 -11.94 5.29
CA VAL A 10 3.51 -12.72 5.40
C VAL A 10 2.38 -11.99 4.68
N MET A 11 1.90 -12.52 3.56
CA MET A 11 0.78 -11.94 2.81
C MET A 11 -0.56 -12.24 3.49
N ALA A 12 -0.86 -11.52 4.58
CA ALA A 12 -2.09 -11.68 5.38
C ALA A 12 -3.27 -10.86 4.82
N TYR A 13 -3.48 -10.95 3.51
CA TYR A 13 -4.54 -10.32 2.73
C TYR A 13 -4.97 -11.27 1.61
N ASP A 14 -5.95 -10.88 0.80
CA ASP A 14 -6.63 -11.78 -0.15
C ASP A 14 -7.31 -12.96 0.53
N LEU A 15 -7.80 -12.71 1.75
CA LEU A 15 -8.50 -13.71 2.55
C LEU A 15 -9.94 -13.89 2.07
N HIS A 16 -10.53 -12.82 1.55
CA HIS A 16 -11.81 -12.85 0.83
C HIS A 16 -11.76 -12.01 -0.44
N GLY A 17 -12.53 -12.41 -1.44
CA GLY A 17 -12.62 -11.71 -2.72
C GLY A 17 -13.72 -12.26 -3.60
N PRO A 18 -13.86 -11.77 -4.84
CA PRO A 18 -14.97 -12.14 -5.75
C PRO A 18 -15.00 -13.61 -6.18
N TRP A 19 -14.03 -14.42 -5.76
CA TRP A 19 -14.02 -15.87 -5.89
C TRP A 19 -14.88 -16.58 -4.82
N ASP A 20 -15.25 -15.89 -3.74
CA ASP A 20 -16.18 -16.39 -2.73
C ASP A 20 -17.63 -16.34 -3.24
N GLN A 21 -18.56 -16.96 -2.50
CA GLN A 21 -19.99 -16.92 -2.82
C GLN A 21 -20.71 -15.69 -2.25
N VAL A 22 -20.09 -15.07 -1.26
CA VAL A 22 -20.63 -13.94 -0.49
C VAL A 22 -19.54 -12.90 -0.31
N VAL A 23 -19.93 -11.64 -0.13
CA VAL A 23 -18.96 -10.57 0.07
C VAL A 23 -18.23 -10.76 1.39
N GLY A 24 -16.92 -10.55 1.39
CA GLY A 24 -16.04 -10.68 2.55
C GLY A 24 -14.95 -9.62 2.50
N ILE A 25 -14.32 -9.37 3.65
CA ILE A 25 -13.31 -8.32 3.77
C ILE A 25 -11.94 -8.86 3.35
N ASN A 26 -11.17 -8.06 2.60
CA ASN A 26 -9.88 -8.47 2.04
C ASN A 26 -8.90 -8.99 3.10
N ALA A 27 -8.75 -8.26 4.21
CA ALA A 27 -7.74 -8.54 5.23
C ALA A 27 -8.26 -8.29 6.65
N PRO A 28 -9.28 -9.01 7.13
CA PRO A 28 -9.82 -8.80 8.48
C PRO A 28 -8.75 -9.10 9.55
N LEU A 29 -8.66 -8.27 10.59
CA LEU A 29 -7.70 -8.49 11.67
C LEU A 29 -8.06 -9.75 12.48
N TYR A 30 -9.35 -9.93 12.78
CA TYR A 30 -9.90 -11.08 13.49
C TYR A 30 -11.04 -11.74 12.71
N ALA A 31 -11.43 -12.94 13.11
CA ALA A 31 -12.58 -13.65 12.55
C ALA A 31 -13.90 -12.88 12.80
N ALA A 32 -14.89 -13.06 11.92
CA ALA A 32 -16.22 -12.52 12.17
C ALA A 32 -16.93 -13.34 13.27
N GLU A 33 -17.80 -12.70 14.06
CA GLU A 33 -18.53 -13.40 15.13
C GLU A 33 -19.35 -14.60 14.62
N LYS A 34 -19.96 -14.48 13.44
CA LYS A 34 -20.72 -15.56 12.80
C LYS A 34 -19.87 -16.79 12.44
N ASP A 35 -18.56 -16.60 12.24
CA ASP A 35 -17.65 -17.68 11.83
C ASP A 35 -17.45 -18.68 12.98
N ALA A 36 -17.75 -18.31 14.23
CA ALA A 36 -17.74 -19.22 15.38
C ALA A 36 -18.67 -20.44 15.17
N SER A 37 -19.71 -20.29 14.35
CA SER A 37 -20.66 -21.35 14.01
C SER A 37 -20.27 -22.19 12.79
N ASP A 38 -19.17 -21.86 12.09
CA ASP A 38 -18.68 -22.64 10.96
C ASP A 38 -18.08 -23.98 11.43
N SER A 39 -18.82 -25.06 11.19
CA SER A 39 -18.40 -26.43 11.53
C SER A 39 -17.11 -26.89 10.85
N SER A 40 -16.73 -26.28 9.72
CA SER A 40 -15.47 -26.59 9.05
C SER A 40 -14.26 -25.93 9.73
N GLY A 41 -14.50 -24.90 10.54
CA GLY A 41 -13.48 -24.05 11.16
C GLY A 41 -12.67 -23.23 10.16
N ARG A 42 -12.95 -23.32 8.85
CA ARG A 42 -12.15 -22.68 7.81
C ARG A 42 -12.28 -21.17 7.87
N GLN A 43 -13.49 -20.64 8.04
CA GLN A 43 -13.73 -19.20 8.08
C GLN A 43 -13.02 -18.55 9.28
N GLN A 44 -12.95 -19.26 10.41
CA GLN A 44 -12.22 -18.82 11.60
C GLN A 44 -10.70 -18.67 11.38
N GLN A 45 -10.15 -19.25 10.31
CA GLN A 45 -8.72 -19.14 9.97
C GLN A 45 -8.43 -18.05 8.91
N LEU A 46 -9.45 -17.45 8.29
CA LEU A 46 -9.29 -16.45 7.23
C LEU A 46 -9.21 -15.03 7.81
N ASN A 47 -8.25 -14.80 8.70
CA ASN A 47 -7.94 -13.50 9.29
C ASN A 47 -6.46 -13.37 9.64
N VAL A 48 -5.99 -12.13 9.80
CA VAL A 48 -4.59 -11.80 10.11
C VAL A 48 -4.12 -12.53 11.37
N ASP A 49 -4.89 -12.51 12.44
CA ASP A 49 -4.50 -13.11 13.72
C ASP A 49 -4.27 -14.62 13.62
N ALA A 50 -5.19 -15.35 12.96
CA ALA A 50 -5.05 -16.77 12.72
C ALA A 50 -3.82 -17.09 11.84
N VAL A 51 -3.57 -16.30 10.80
CA VAL A 51 -2.39 -16.47 9.92
C VAL A 51 -1.09 -16.26 10.70
N VAL A 52 -0.98 -15.21 11.52
CA VAL A 52 0.20 -14.94 12.34
C VAL A 52 0.40 -16.06 13.37
N LYS A 53 -0.66 -16.43 14.10
CA LYS A 53 -0.60 -17.53 15.08
C LYS A 53 -0.19 -18.85 14.45
N TYR A 54 -0.59 -19.13 13.21
CA TYR A 54 -0.17 -20.30 12.47
C TYR A 54 1.36 -20.31 12.24
N TRP A 55 1.93 -19.20 11.76
CA TRP A 55 3.37 -19.07 11.54
C TRP A 55 4.17 -19.22 12.84
N LEU A 56 3.72 -18.57 13.91
CA LEU A 56 4.35 -18.67 15.23
C LEU A 56 4.31 -20.12 15.75
N LYS A 57 3.14 -20.77 15.67
CA LYS A 57 2.96 -22.17 16.09
C LYS A 57 3.81 -23.14 15.27
N ALA A 58 4.06 -22.83 14.00
CA ALA A 58 4.94 -23.60 13.12
C ALA A 58 6.43 -23.38 13.42
N GLY A 59 6.78 -22.50 14.36
CA GLY A 59 8.15 -22.26 14.83
C GLY A 59 8.88 -21.12 14.14
N ALA A 60 8.18 -20.23 13.42
CA ALA A 60 8.78 -19.01 12.90
C ALA A 60 9.04 -18.00 14.03
N PRO A 61 10.27 -17.47 14.18
CA PRO A 61 10.55 -16.42 15.16
C PRO A 61 9.73 -15.16 14.85
N ALA A 62 9.10 -14.57 15.87
CA ALA A 62 8.20 -13.42 15.72
C ALA A 62 8.91 -12.23 15.06
N GLU A 63 10.17 -11.97 15.46
CA GLU A 63 11.02 -10.91 14.94
C GLU A 63 11.37 -11.03 13.46
N LYS A 64 11.15 -12.21 12.86
CA LYS A 64 11.31 -12.43 11.41
C LYS A 64 10.00 -12.30 10.64
N LEU A 65 8.84 -12.30 11.31
CA LEU A 65 7.55 -12.19 10.67
C LEU A 65 7.22 -10.73 10.39
N ILE A 66 7.12 -10.38 9.11
CA ILE A 66 6.74 -9.05 8.65
C ILE A 66 5.30 -9.13 8.18
N LEU A 67 4.39 -8.47 8.89
CA LEU A 67 2.96 -8.51 8.58
C LEU A 67 2.67 -7.73 7.30
N GLY A 68 2.19 -8.42 6.27
CA GLY A 68 1.70 -7.79 5.05
C GLY A 68 0.34 -7.13 5.25
N VAL A 69 0.21 -5.86 4.87
CA VAL A 69 -1.06 -5.12 4.86
C VAL A 69 -1.37 -4.57 3.46
N PRO A 70 -2.63 -4.64 3.00
CA PRO A 70 -3.00 -4.18 1.67
C PRO A 70 -3.40 -2.70 1.69
N PHE A 71 -2.87 -1.90 0.77
CA PHE A 71 -3.33 -0.54 0.46
C PHE A 71 -4.41 -0.53 -0.63
N TYR A 72 -5.07 -1.66 -0.82
CA TYR A 72 -6.16 -1.87 -1.75
C TYR A 72 -7.28 -2.67 -1.08
N GLY A 73 -8.49 -2.50 -1.60
CA GLY A 73 -9.65 -3.30 -1.23
C GLY A 73 -10.02 -4.33 -2.30
N ARG A 74 -10.76 -5.35 -1.88
CA ARG A 74 -11.43 -6.30 -2.78
C ARG A 74 -12.88 -5.84 -2.96
N SER A 75 -13.30 -5.67 -4.21
CA SER A 75 -14.59 -5.08 -4.55
C SER A 75 -15.54 -6.06 -5.24
N PHE A 76 -16.84 -5.85 -5.05
CA PHE A 76 -17.91 -6.77 -5.45
C PHE A 76 -19.08 -5.99 -6.05
N THR A 77 -19.83 -6.67 -6.92
CA THR A 77 -21.17 -6.22 -7.32
C THR A 77 -22.23 -7.06 -6.60
N LEU A 78 -22.87 -6.49 -5.59
CA LEU A 78 -23.91 -7.11 -4.77
C LEU A 78 -25.09 -7.63 -5.61
N ALA A 79 -25.77 -8.67 -5.13
CA ALA A 79 -26.99 -9.15 -5.77
C ALA A 79 -28.10 -8.09 -5.72
N THR A 80 -28.27 -7.43 -4.57
CA THR A 80 -29.17 -6.30 -4.36
C THR A 80 -28.46 -5.19 -3.58
N ALA A 81 -28.96 -3.95 -3.63
CA ALA A 81 -28.34 -2.83 -2.92
C ALA A 81 -28.58 -2.88 -1.40
N GLU A 82 -29.68 -3.52 -0.99
CA GLU A 82 -30.09 -3.68 0.40
C GLU A 82 -29.23 -4.72 1.13
N GLY A 83 -28.72 -5.72 0.41
CA GLY A 83 -27.81 -6.74 0.92
C GLY A 83 -26.37 -6.26 0.98
N ASN A 84 -26.07 -5.29 1.84
CA ASN A 84 -24.76 -4.60 1.89
C ASN A 84 -23.86 -4.99 3.09
N GLN A 85 -24.25 -5.97 3.88
CA GLN A 85 -23.47 -6.45 5.02
C GLN A 85 -22.47 -7.55 4.58
N PRO A 86 -21.31 -7.70 5.27
CA PRO A 86 -20.43 -8.85 5.08
C PRO A 86 -21.18 -10.19 5.15
N GLY A 87 -21.01 -11.04 4.14
CA GLY A 87 -21.77 -12.28 3.94
C GLY A 87 -23.01 -12.15 3.05
N ALA A 88 -23.31 -10.97 2.51
CA ALA A 88 -24.37 -10.81 1.53
C ALA A 88 -23.97 -11.42 0.16
N PRO A 89 -24.94 -11.91 -0.62
CA PRO A 89 -24.68 -12.47 -1.94
C PRO A 89 -24.24 -11.40 -2.95
N HIS A 90 -23.38 -11.78 -3.90
CA HIS A 90 -22.95 -10.96 -5.01
C HIS A 90 -23.10 -11.68 -6.36
N ILE A 91 -23.06 -10.92 -7.45
CA ILE A 91 -23.08 -11.45 -8.82
C ILE A 91 -21.69 -11.43 -9.48
N GLY A 92 -20.67 -10.93 -8.78
CA GLY A 92 -19.29 -11.00 -9.24
C GLY A 92 -18.44 -9.84 -8.76
N LYS A 93 -17.39 -9.57 -9.53
CA LYS A 93 -16.40 -8.51 -9.28
C LYS A 93 -17.04 -7.12 -9.25
N GLY A 94 -16.50 -6.24 -8.42
CA GLY A 94 -16.80 -4.81 -8.46
C GLY A 94 -16.29 -4.17 -9.75
N ILE A 95 -16.84 -3.01 -10.08
CA ILE A 95 -16.41 -2.21 -11.21
C ILE A 95 -14.95 -1.80 -11.01
N ALA A 96 -14.16 -1.89 -12.08
CA ALA A 96 -12.75 -1.52 -12.06
C ALA A 96 -12.55 -0.04 -11.76
N GLY A 97 -11.51 0.29 -11.01
CA GLY A 97 -11.07 1.67 -10.81
C GLY A 97 -10.51 2.30 -12.09
N ASN A 98 -10.44 3.63 -12.10
CA ASN A 98 -10.00 4.42 -13.26
C ASN A 98 -8.51 4.22 -13.60
N TYR A 99 -7.70 3.91 -12.59
CA TYR A 99 -6.25 3.76 -12.68
C TYR A 99 -5.85 2.28 -12.74
N SER A 100 -6.31 1.46 -11.78
CA SER A 100 -5.99 0.03 -11.70
C SER A 100 -6.56 -0.76 -12.88
N ARG A 101 -7.76 -0.36 -13.37
CA ARG A 101 -8.47 -0.99 -14.48
C ARG A 101 -8.69 -2.51 -14.31
N GLU A 102 -8.64 -2.99 -13.07
CA GLU A 102 -8.86 -4.38 -12.72
C GLU A 102 -10.20 -4.54 -11.99
N PRO A 103 -11.19 -5.23 -12.58
CA PRO A 103 -12.44 -5.50 -11.88
C PRO A 103 -12.20 -6.32 -10.61
N GLY A 104 -12.82 -5.92 -9.51
CA GLY A 104 -12.74 -6.60 -8.22
C GLY A 104 -11.60 -6.12 -7.30
N VAL A 105 -10.85 -5.09 -7.71
CA VAL A 105 -9.79 -4.45 -6.93
C VAL A 105 -9.96 -2.94 -7.00
N LEU A 106 -9.72 -2.24 -5.89
CA LEU A 106 -9.63 -0.77 -5.85
C LEU A 106 -8.46 -0.38 -4.97
N GLY A 107 -7.55 0.45 -5.48
CA GLY A 107 -6.54 1.11 -4.65
C GLY A 107 -7.18 2.10 -3.67
N TYR A 108 -6.55 2.37 -2.52
CA TYR A 108 -7.05 3.37 -1.58
C TYR A 108 -7.16 4.76 -2.24
N ASN A 109 -6.20 5.13 -3.08
CA ASN A 109 -6.25 6.35 -3.90
C ASN A 109 -7.50 6.43 -4.79
N GLU A 110 -7.88 5.33 -5.44
CA GLU A 110 -9.07 5.29 -6.30
C GLU A 110 -10.35 5.40 -5.47
N LEU A 111 -10.40 4.63 -4.38
CA LEU A 111 -11.57 4.58 -3.52
C LEU A 111 -11.81 5.92 -2.83
N CYS A 112 -10.77 6.59 -2.33
CA CYS A 112 -10.92 7.88 -1.69
C CYS A 112 -11.41 8.95 -2.68
N GLU A 113 -10.88 8.99 -3.91
CA GLU A 113 -11.37 9.91 -4.95
C GLU A 113 -12.84 9.64 -5.30
N MET A 114 -13.26 8.36 -5.33
CA MET A 114 -14.66 8.00 -5.53
C MET A 114 -15.54 8.49 -4.37
N MET A 115 -15.09 8.37 -3.12
CA MET A 115 -15.82 8.82 -1.94
C MET A 115 -15.96 10.36 -1.87
N GLU A 116 -15.03 11.11 -2.44
CA GLU A 116 -15.15 12.58 -2.54
C GLU A 116 -16.17 13.02 -3.59
N ARG A 117 -16.34 12.24 -4.66
CA ARG A 117 -17.18 12.59 -5.81
C ARG A 117 -18.57 11.98 -5.75
N GLU A 118 -18.73 10.92 -4.99
CA GLU A 118 -19.94 10.11 -4.95
C GLU A 118 -20.35 9.79 -3.51
N GLU A 119 -21.66 9.64 -3.28
CA GLU A 119 -22.18 9.28 -1.96
C GLU A 119 -21.99 7.79 -1.67
N TRP A 120 -20.85 7.45 -1.07
CA TRP A 120 -20.56 6.12 -0.52
C TRP A 120 -20.93 6.06 0.96
N THR A 121 -21.59 4.98 1.37
CA THR A 121 -21.82 4.69 2.79
C THR A 121 -20.65 3.88 3.33
N GLN A 122 -19.93 4.46 4.30
CA GLN A 122 -18.86 3.78 5.03
C GLN A 122 -19.41 3.12 6.30
N LYS A 123 -18.92 1.92 6.59
CA LYS A 123 -19.28 1.14 7.77
C LYS A 123 -18.04 0.52 8.38
N TRP A 124 -18.10 0.26 9.68
CA TRP A 124 -17.04 -0.41 10.42
C TRP A 124 -17.50 -1.81 10.81
N GLU A 125 -16.73 -2.84 10.46
CA GLU A 125 -16.94 -4.19 10.97
C GLU A 125 -16.20 -4.31 12.32
N ALA A 126 -16.97 -4.31 13.41
CA ALA A 126 -16.43 -4.19 14.75
C ALA A 126 -15.69 -5.44 15.24
N THR A 127 -16.05 -6.63 14.76
CA THR A 127 -15.41 -7.88 15.19
C THR A 127 -14.10 -8.09 14.43
N GLN A 128 -14.09 -7.77 13.14
CA GLN A 128 -12.97 -7.92 12.23
C GLN A 128 -12.01 -6.71 12.26
N GLN A 129 -12.42 -5.59 12.85
CA GLN A 129 -11.63 -4.36 13.04
C GLN A 129 -11.13 -3.71 11.73
N VAL A 130 -12.03 -3.65 10.75
CA VAL A 130 -11.74 -3.16 9.40
C VAL A 130 -12.97 -2.45 8.81
N PRO A 131 -12.78 -1.45 7.93
CA PRO A 131 -13.88 -0.79 7.27
C PRO A 131 -14.39 -1.57 6.05
N TYR A 132 -15.62 -1.27 5.66
CA TYR A 132 -16.13 -1.55 4.33
C TYR A 132 -17.01 -0.39 3.87
N ALA A 133 -17.18 -0.25 2.57
CA ALA A 133 -18.00 0.79 1.99
C ALA A 133 -18.86 0.25 0.86
N TYR A 134 -20.01 0.88 0.63
CA TYR A 134 -20.89 0.53 -0.46
C TYR A 134 -21.64 1.73 -1.03
N ARG A 135 -21.98 1.61 -2.31
CA ARG A 135 -22.82 2.56 -3.05
C ARG A 135 -23.65 1.78 -4.05
N GLN A 136 -24.98 1.88 -3.93
CA GLN A 136 -25.91 1.04 -4.70
C GLN A 136 -25.51 -0.44 -4.56
N ARG A 137 -25.10 -1.08 -5.66
CA ARG A 137 -24.65 -2.48 -5.69
C ARG A 137 -23.13 -2.62 -5.66
N GLN A 138 -22.36 -1.55 -5.63
CA GLN A 138 -20.90 -1.64 -5.48
C GLN A 138 -20.56 -1.72 -4.00
N TRP A 139 -19.67 -2.64 -3.66
CA TRP A 139 -19.23 -2.91 -2.29
C TRP A 139 -17.72 -3.15 -2.29
N VAL A 140 -17.03 -2.67 -1.26
CA VAL A 140 -15.58 -2.87 -1.11
C VAL A 140 -15.21 -3.05 0.36
N GLY A 141 -14.42 -4.09 0.64
CA GLY A 141 -13.75 -4.29 1.92
C GLY A 141 -12.29 -3.85 1.76
N TYR A 142 -11.86 -2.87 2.55
CA TYR A 142 -10.60 -2.14 2.34
C TYR A 142 -9.92 -1.83 3.68
N GLU A 143 -8.76 -1.17 3.62
CA GLU A 143 -8.07 -0.62 4.79
C GLU A 143 -8.16 0.91 4.80
N ASP A 144 -8.29 1.48 6.00
CA ASP A 144 -8.20 2.92 6.23
C ASP A 144 -7.11 3.21 7.28
N PRO A 145 -6.80 4.49 7.59
CA PRO A 145 -5.84 4.80 8.63
C PRO A 145 -6.16 4.11 9.98
N ARG A 146 -7.44 4.00 10.34
CA ARG A 146 -7.85 3.39 11.62
C ARG A 146 -7.54 1.89 11.65
N SER A 147 -7.88 1.13 10.62
CA SER A 147 -7.60 -0.31 10.59
C SER A 147 -6.10 -0.61 10.52
N LEU A 148 -5.34 0.20 9.78
CA LEU A 148 -3.88 0.06 9.73
C LEU A 148 -3.20 0.43 11.05
N ALA A 149 -3.71 1.42 11.77
CA ALA A 149 -3.24 1.73 13.12
C ALA A 149 -3.44 0.53 14.07
N LEU A 150 -4.60 -0.13 13.99
CA LEU A 150 -4.88 -1.32 14.79
C LEU A 150 -3.98 -2.50 14.42
N LYS A 151 -3.68 -2.69 13.14
CA LYS A 151 -2.73 -3.72 12.68
C LYS A 151 -1.29 -3.42 13.07
N ALA A 152 -0.87 -2.15 13.01
CA ALA A 152 0.43 -1.73 13.51
C ALA A 152 0.55 -1.94 15.02
N GLN A 153 -0.51 -1.66 15.78
CA GLN A 153 -0.54 -1.97 17.20
C GLN A 153 -0.48 -3.49 17.44
N TYR A 154 -1.21 -4.29 16.65
CA TYR A 154 -1.15 -5.75 16.72
C TYR A 154 0.29 -6.29 16.49
N VAL A 155 1.03 -5.73 15.52
CA VAL A 155 2.45 -6.06 15.27
C VAL A 155 3.30 -5.79 16.52
N MET A 156 3.11 -4.63 17.15
CA MET A 156 3.82 -4.26 18.39
C MET A 156 3.48 -5.22 19.54
N ASP A 157 2.20 -5.49 19.74
CA ASP A 157 1.69 -6.33 20.83
C ASP A 157 2.13 -7.80 20.71
N ASN A 158 2.34 -8.28 19.48
CA ASN A 158 2.79 -9.65 19.21
C ASN A 158 4.30 -9.75 18.94
N HIS A 159 5.05 -8.67 19.14
CA HIS A 159 6.50 -8.61 18.93
C HIS A 159 6.94 -9.09 17.54
N LEU A 160 6.13 -8.77 16.51
CA LEU A 160 6.46 -9.09 15.13
C LEU A 160 7.56 -8.16 14.61
N GLY A 161 8.28 -8.60 13.58
CA GLY A 161 9.43 -7.87 13.03
C GLY A 161 9.10 -6.56 12.32
N GLY A 162 7.83 -6.32 11.96
CA GLY A 162 7.39 -5.08 11.31
C GLY A 162 6.21 -5.29 10.37
N ILE A 163 6.03 -4.33 9.45
CA ILE A 163 4.97 -4.34 8.44
C ILE A 163 5.56 -4.26 7.03
N MET A 164 5.00 -5.04 6.12
CA MET A 164 5.18 -4.93 4.67
C MET A 164 3.89 -4.35 4.09
N ILE A 165 3.99 -3.43 3.14
CA ILE A 165 2.83 -2.84 2.47
C ILE A 165 2.71 -3.39 1.04
N TRP A 166 1.48 -3.65 0.61
CA TRP A 166 1.17 -3.93 -0.79
C TRP A 166 0.03 -3.02 -1.26
N SER A 167 0.27 -1.99 -2.05
CA SER A 167 1.58 -1.48 -2.50
C SER A 167 1.57 0.05 -2.46
N LEU A 168 2.76 0.65 -2.54
CA LEU A 168 2.97 2.08 -2.31
C LEU A 168 2.12 2.97 -3.23
N GLU A 169 1.93 2.57 -4.49
CA GLU A 169 1.15 3.31 -5.49
C GLU A 169 -0.37 3.26 -5.28
N SER A 170 -0.84 2.36 -4.41
CA SER A 170 -2.26 2.26 -4.06
C SER A 170 -2.64 3.17 -2.88
N ASP A 171 -1.66 3.69 -2.13
CA ASP A 171 -1.91 4.77 -1.15
C ASP A 171 -2.29 6.07 -1.89
N ASP A 172 -2.85 7.04 -1.18
CA ASP A 172 -2.98 8.41 -1.72
C ASP A 172 -1.60 9.11 -1.73
N PHE A 173 -0.71 8.61 -2.58
CA PHE A 173 0.67 9.06 -2.74
C PHE A 173 0.79 10.51 -3.23
N ARG A 174 -0.32 11.12 -3.66
CA ARG A 174 -0.39 12.53 -4.07
C ARG A 174 -0.98 13.44 -3.00
N GLY A 175 -1.67 12.89 -2.00
CA GLY A 175 -2.44 13.66 -1.03
C GLY A 175 -3.62 14.36 -1.70
N THR A 176 -4.30 13.70 -2.63
CA THR A 176 -5.47 14.25 -3.34
C THR A 176 -6.70 14.27 -2.45
N CYS A 177 -6.88 13.22 -1.65
CA CYS A 177 -8.06 13.01 -0.80
C CYS A 177 -7.87 13.52 0.64
N GLY A 178 -6.66 13.95 0.98
CA GLY A 178 -6.25 14.32 2.33
C GLY A 178 -5.31 15.52 2.36
N GLN A 179 -4.78 15.83 3.53
CA GLN A 179 -3.88 16.98 3.70
C GLN A 179 -2.40 16.66 3.42
N GLN A 180 -2.05 15.38 3.25
CA GLN A 180 -0.68 14.94 3.01
C GLN A 180 -0.61 13.68 2.12
N PRO A 181 0.48 13.52 1.35
CA PRO A 181 0.79 12.27 0.66
C PRO A 181 0.94 11.08 1.61
N TYR A 182 0.66 9.88 1.10
CA TYR A 182 0.86 8.59 1.79
C TYR A 182 0.18 8.48 3.18
N PRO A 183 -1.12 8.82 3.30
CA PRO A 183 -1.79 8.80 4.60
C PRO A 183 -1.78 7.43 5.28
N LEU A 184 -1.86 6.33 4.52
CA LEU A 184 -1.84 4.98 5.09
C LEU A 184 -0.46 4.61 5.65
N LEU A 185 0.60 4.87 4.88
CA LEU A 185 1.97 4.63 5.32
C LEU A 185 2.36 5.52 6.51
N HIS A 186 1.97 6.80 6.48
CA HIS A 186 2.21 7.70 7.61
C HIS A 186 1.55 7.21 8.90
N GLU A 187 0.34 6.68 8.82
CA GLU A 187 -0.35 6.17 9.99
C GLU A 187 0.33 4.92 10.57
N ILE A 188 0.79 4.00 9.71
CA ILE A 188 1.60 2.85 10.14
C ILE A 188 2.88 3.32 10.86
N ASN A 189 3.63 4.25 10.25
CA ASN A 189 4.86 4.77 10.81
C ASN A 189 4.62 5.49 12.15
N ARG A 190 3.53 6.26 12.25
CA ARG A 190 3.13 6.94 13.49
C ARG A 190 2.91 5.94 14.63
N VAL A 191 2.32 4.77 14.37
CA VAL A 191 2.10 3.74 15.41
C VAL A 191 3.39 3.02 15.76
N LEU A 192 4.16 2.57 14.76
CA LEU A 192 5.39 1.80 14.99
C LEU A 192 6.49 2.62 15.66
N PHE A 193 6.58 3.91 15.35
CA PHE A 193 7.72 4.74 15.74
C PHE A 193 7.34 5.99 16.54
N GLY A 194 6.05 6.34 16.65
CA GLY A 194 5.62 7.57 17.30
C GLY A 194 6.26 8.81 16.64
N GLY A 195 6.78 9.72 17.47
CA GLY A 195 7.56 10.88 17.01
C GLY A 195 8.98 10.56 16.54
N ASN A 196 9.45 9.32 16.71
CA ASN A 196 10.79 8.87 16.32
C ASN A 196 10.77 8.13 14.98
N THR A 197 9.84 8.47 14.08
CA THR A 197 9.78 7.88 12.74
C THR A 197 11.18 7.96 12.13
N PRO A 198 11.86 6.81 11.88
CA PRO A 198 13.16 6.83 11.27
C PRO A 198 13.01 7.51 9.93
N SER A 199 13.62 8.69 9.78
CA SER A 199 13.51 9.46 8.56
C SER A 199 13.98 8.65 7.35
N GLY A 200 14.76 7.58 7.56
CA GLY A 200 15.20 6.59 6.56
C GLY A 200 16.10 7.14 5.45
N LEU A 201 16.01 8.44 5.27
CA LEU A 201 16.82 9.39 4.56
C LEU A 201 17.21 10.36 5.67
N THR A 202 18.49 10.46 5.96
CA THR A 202 19.05 11.59 6.68
C THR A 202 18.32 12.86 6.27
N THR A 203 17.89 13.64 7.26
CA THR A 203 17.46 15.04 7.09
C THR A 203 18.29 15.66 5.99
N GLU A 204 17.62 16.16 4.96
CA GLU A 204 18.12 17.10 3.97
C GLU A 204 19.61 17.38 4.13
N SER A 205 20.47 16.65 3.38
CA SER A 205 21.66 17.32 2.87
C SER A 205 21.11 18.60 2.28
N ASN A 206 21.41 19.73 2.92
CA ASN A 206 21.04 21.07 2.50
C ASN A 206 20.66 21.03 1.03
N ARG A 207 19.36 21.09 0.71
CA ARG A 207 18.99 21.66 -0.57
C ARG A 207 19.46 23.10 -0.42
N GLU A 208 20.74 23.32 -0.72
CA GLU A 208 21.21 24.60 -1.18
C GLU A 208 20.12 25.06 -2.14
N SER A 209 19.47 26.16 -1.76
CA SER A 209 18.69 26.97 -2.68
C SER A 209 19.37 26.92 -4.04
N PRO A 210 18.64 26.66 -5.14
CA PRO A 210 19.23 26.28 -6.42
C PRO A 210 20.39 27.21 -6.74
N SER A 211 21.61 26.69 -6.62
CA SER A 211 22.83 27.36 -6.95
C SER A 211 22.86 27.48 -8.47
N GLU A 212 22.22 28.52 -9.04
CA GLU A 212 22.20 28.84 -10.48
C GLU A 212 22.16 27.60 -11.40
N GLY A 213 21.35 26.61 -11.03
CA GLY A 213 21.45 25.25 -11.53
C GLY A 213 20.62 25.04 -12.79
N PHE A 214 21.17 24.23 -13.70
CA PHE A 214 20.59 23.80 -14.96
C PHE A 214 19.04 23.80 -15.00
N SER A 215 18.47 24.50 -15.98
CA SER A 215 17.03 24.49 -16.26
C SER A 215 16.80 23.86 -17.62
N CYS A 216 15.87 22.89 -17.67
CA CYS A 216 15.44 22.29 -18.92
C CYS A 216 14.96 23.38 -19.90
N PRO A 217 15.37 23.31 -21.18
CA PRO A 217 14.80 24.17 -22.21
C PRO A 217 13.26 24.04 -22.24
N ALA A 218 12.55 25.15 -22.50
CA ALA A 218 11.09 25.16 -22.51
C ALA A 218 10.48 24.24 -23.58
N ASP A 219 11.25 23.97 -24.65
CA ASP A 219 10.93 23.10 -25.78
C ASP A 219 11.52 21.69 -25.66
N ALA A 220 12.19 21.36 -24.56
CA ALA A 220 12.79 20.05 -24.38
C ALA A 220 11.71 18.94 -24.35
N PRO A 221 11.89 17.85 -25.13
CA PRO A 221 11.01 16.69 -25.04
C PRO A 221 11.09 16.06 -23.65
N ALA A 222 10.00 15.40 -23.24
CA ALA A 222 9.95 14.77 -21.94
C ALA A 222 10.98 13.63 -21.85
N GLY A 223 11.85 13.65 -20.84
CA GLY A 223 12.88 12.63 -20.69
C GLY A 223 13.97 12.96 -19.69
N TYR A 224 14.81 11.93 -19.45
CA TYR A 224 15.97 12.05 -18.58
C TYR A 224 17.20 12.54 -19.33
N ILE A 225 17.90 13.48 -18.72
CA ILE A 225 19.18 14.03 -19.19
C ILE A 225 20.18 14.04 -18.04
N ARG A 226 21.47 13.92 -18.35
CA ARG A 226 22.54 14.00 -17.36
C ARG A 226 23.01 15.44 -17.22
N ASP A 227 23.42 15.83 -16.02
CA ASP A 227 24.12 17.09 -15.80
C ASP A 227 25.44 17.10 -16.63
N PRO A 228 25.72 18.20 -17.35
CA PRO A 228 26.89 18.29 -18.22
C PRO A 228 28.23 18.31 -17.45
N ASP A 229 28.22 18.78 -16.20
CA ASP A 229 29.41 18.99 -15.38
C ASP A 229 29.53 17.95 -14.26
N ASN A 230 28.45 17.21 -13.95
CA ASN A 230 28.43 16.19 -12.90
C ASN A 230 27.69 14.92 -13.33
N CYS A 231 28.44 13.87 -13.68
CA CYS A 231 27.83 12.62 -14.14
C CYS A 231 27.06 11.82 -13.09
N SER A 232 27.16 12.15 -11.80
CA SER A 232 26.30 11.58 -10.76
C SER A 232 24.96 12.30 -10.64
N LYS A 233 24.75 13.41 -11.36
CA LYS A 233 23.51 14.19 -11.36
C LYS A 233 22.74 14.03 -12.66
N PHE A 234 21.42 14.00 -12.56
CA PHE A 234 20.53 13.92 -13.71
C PHE A 234 19.20 14.62 -13.46
N TYR A 235 18.53 14.96 -14.54
CA TYR A 235 17.28 15.71 -14.54
C TYR A 235 16.21 14.98 -15.32
N TYR A 236 14.97 15.08 -14.87
CA TYR A 236 13.81 14.77 -15.70
C TYR A 236 13.18 16.08 -16.18
N CYS A 237 13.21 16.28 -17.50
CA CYS A 237 12.57 17.40 -18.16
C CYS A 237 11.16 17.03 -18.58
N SER A 238 10.19 17.90 -18.35
CA SER A 238 8.83 17.76 -18.90
C SER A 238 8.14 19.11 -18.99
N GLY A 239 7.92 19.60 -20.21
CA GLY A 239 7.18 20.85 -20.46
C GLY A 239 7.81 22.07 -19.77
N GLY A 240 9.13 22.21 -19.86
CA GLY A 240 9.91 23.28 -19.22
C GLY A 240 10.08 23.16 -17.70
N LYS A 241 9.55 22.10 -17.07
CA LYS A 241 9.82 21.80 -15.66
C LYS A 241 11.02 20.87 -15.53
N THR A 242 11.88 21.17 -14.57
CA THR A 242 13.07 20.40 -14.23
C THR A 242 12.87 19.71 -12.89
N HIS A 243 13.07 18.40 -12.84
CA HIS A 243 13.13 17.64 -11.60
C HIS A 243 14.55 17.11 -11.43
N ASN A 244 15.20 17.43 -10.30
CA ASN A 244 16.59 17.11 -10.04
C ASN A 244 16.73 15.79 -9.28
N PHE A 245 17.74 15.00 -9.65
CA PHE A 245 18.05 13.72 -9.02
C PHE A 245 19.56 13.52 -8.92
N ASP A 246 19.98 12.81 -7.87
CA ASP A 246 21.34 12.32 -7.69
C ASP A 246 21.36 10.80 -7.78
N CYS A 247 22.36 10.24 -8.45
CA CYS A 247 22.64 8.83 -8.39
C CYS A 247 23.17 8.43 -7.01
N PRO A 248 22.92 7.18 -6.56
CA PRO A 248 23.57 6.64 -5.38
C PRO A 248 25.10 6.76 -5.46
N SER A 249 25.75 6.87 -4.30
CA SER A 249 27.20 7.07 -4.21
C SER A 249 27.99 6.03 -5.01
N GLY A 250 28.93 6.49 -5.84
CA GLY A 250 29.75 5.63 -6.71
C GLY A 250 29.11 5.21 -8.03
N LEU A 251 27.91 5.73 -8.35
CA LEU A 251 27.24 5.52 -9.63
C LEU A 251 27.17 6.82 -10.45
N ASN A 252 27.11 6.66 -11.78
CA ASN A 252 26.91 7.73 -12.75
C ASN A 252 25.63 7.47 -13.53
N PHE A 253 24.94 8.52 -13.96
CA PHE A 253 23.77 8.38 -14.81
C PHE A 253 24.17 7.97 -16.22
N ASP A 254 23.60 6.86 -16.69
CA ASP A 254 23.84 6.28 -17.99
C ASP A 254 22.76 6.78 -18.97
N LEU A 255 23.19 7.50 -20.01
CA LEU A 255 22.29 8.05 -21.01
C LEU A 255 21.71 6.98 -21.94
N ASP A 256 22.32 5.80 -22.03
CA ASP A 256 21.85 4.70 -22.88
C ASP A 256 20.76 3.90 -22.15
N THR A 257 20.99 3.55 -20.88
CA THR A 257 20.03 2.77 -20.08
C THR A 257 19.01 3.61 -19.34
N LYS A 258 19.20 4.93 -19.25
CA LYS A 258 18.38 5.88 -18.48
C LYS A 258 18.34 5.54 -16.98
N SER A 259 19.44 5.05 -16.43
CA SER A 259 19.55 4.63 -15.03
C SER A 259 20.94 4.92 -14.46
N CYS A 260 21.09 4.88 -13.14
CA CYS A 260 22.40 4.96 -12.49
C CYS A 260 23.15 3.64 -12.66
N ASN A 261 24.38 3.70 -13.17
CA ASN A 261 25.25 2.56 -13.47
C ASN A 261 26.66 2.80 -12.90
N TYR A 262 27.47 1.75 -12.78
CA TYR A 262 28.82 1.86 -12.23
C TYR A 262 29.66 2.84 -13.06
N SER A 263 30.40 3.73 -12.39
CA SER A 263 31.12 4.81 -13.07
C SER A 263 32.08 4.33 -14.17
N GLY A 264 32.68 3.14 -14.04
CA GLY A 264 33.55 2.56 -15.06
C GLY A 264 32.84 2.05 -16.33
N SER A 265 31.51 1.94 -16.30
CA SER A 265 30.68 1.52 -17.44
C SER A 265 30.01 2.70 -18.15
N VAL A 266 30.03 3.89 -17.54
CA VAL A 266 29.38 5.08 -18.06
C VAL A 266 30.43 6.00 -18.68
N LYS A 267 30.19 6.42 -19.93
CA LYS A 267 30.99 7.50 -20.53
C LYS A 267 30.57 8.84 -19.92
N CYS A 268 31.26 9.18 -18.85
CA CYS A 268 31.45 10.53 -18.36
C CYS A 268 32.69 11.07 -19.08
#